data_AF-A0A9X3H0Z3-F1
#
_entry.id   AF-A0A9X3H0Z3-F1
#
_cell.length_a   1.000
_cell.length_b   1.000
_cell.length_c   1.000
_cell.angle_alpha   90.00
_cell.angle_beta   90.00
_cell.angle_gamma   90.00
#
_symmetry.space_group_name_H-M   'P 1'
#
loop_
_entity.id
_entity.type
_entity.pdbx_description
1 polymer ?
#
loop_
_entity_poly.entity_id
_entity_poly.type
_entity_poly.pdbx_seq_one_letter_code
_entity_poly.pdbx_strand_id
1 'polypeptide(L)'
;MPFESPWQQQPQHHVRNPGVADDIDYEIKGQELQFLEIELDPGESAVAEAGALVWKDASITMTTVFGDGSGGADGGFMGKLLGAGKRLITGESLFTTVFTHQGSGKARVAFASPTPGAILPIKLDEIGGSLICQKDSFLAAAKGVSIGVHFQRRVMTGLFGGEGFVMQKLDGDGWVFVQMGGTVVERELKAGEELHVDTGCLAALTPSVDFDLITAGGVKSVLFGGEGLFFARLRGPGKVWIQSLPFSRLAGRMLAAAGSRGGQNRGEGSVLGGFGDLIGGRD
;
A
#
# COMPACT_ATOMS: atom_id res chain seq x y z
N MET A 1 -4.60 -13.35 -44.05
CA MET A 1 -3.40 -13.70 -43.26
C MET A 1 -3.75 -13.46 -41.80
N PRO A 2 -3.66 -14.45 -40.90
CA PRO A 2 -3.89 -14.22 -39.48
C PRO A 2 -2.75 -13.37 -38.90
N PHE A 3 -3.09 -12.45 -38.02
CA PHE A 3 -2.15 -11.60 -37.28
C PHE A 3 -1.53 -12.44 -36.15
N GLU A 4 -0.23 -12.72 -36.24
CA GLU A 4 0.55 -13.33 -35.17
C GLU A 4 0.98 -12.25 -34.16
N SER A 5 0.65 -12.46 -32.88
CA SER A 5 1.05 -11.61 -31.77
C SER A 5 2.55 -11.83 -31.47
N PRO A 6 3.36 -10.78 -31.28
CA PRO A 6 4.80 -10.90 -31.00
C PRO A 6 5.16 -11.46 -29.60
N TRP A 7 4.18 -11.93 -28.83
CA TRP A 7 4.34 -12.32 -27.42
C TRP A 7 4.30 -13.83 -27.13
N GLN A 8 4.57 -14.68 -28.13
CA GLN A 8 4.79 -16.10 -27.89
C GLN A 8 6.25 -16.37 -27.50
N GLN A 9 6.58 -16.19 -26.21
CA GLN A 9 7.80 -16.77 -25.63
C GLN A 9 7.42 -17.97 -24.75
N GLN A 10 8.13 -19.08 -24.96
CA GLN A 10 7.94 -20.36 -24.27
C GLN A 10 8.44 -20.26 -22.81
N PRO A 11 7.73 -20.86 -21.83
CA PRO A 11 8.17 -20.85 -20.44
C PRO A 11 9.43 -21.72 -20.26
N GLN A 12 10.46 -21.15 -19.64
CA GLN A 12 11.67 -21.86 -19.24
C GLN A 12 11.49 -22.44 -17.83
N HIS A 13 11.71 -23.74 -17.65
CA HIS A 13 11.72 -24.39 -16.34
C HIS A 13 13.07 -24.14 -15.62
N HIS A 14 13.04 -23.72 -14.34
CA HIS A 14 14.25 -23.47 -13.54
C HIS A 14 14.22 -24.15 -12.16
N VAL A 15 15.43 -24.39 -11.62
CA VAL A 15 15.69 -25.14 -10.37
C VAL A 15 15.95 -24.17 -9.20
N ARG A 16 15.29 -24.41 -8.06
CA ARG A 16 15.27 -23.56 -6.85
C ARG A 16 16.63 -23.34 -6.16
N ASN A 17 16.85 -22.13 -5.65
CA ASN A 17 17.90 -21.80 -4.68
C ASN A 17 17.28 -21.12 -3.43
N PRO A 18 17.39 -21.69 -2.21
CA PRO A 18 16.64 -21.25 -1.02
C PRO A 18 17.04 -19.90 -0.39
N GLY A 19 17.90 -19.11 -1.03
CA GLY A 19 18.33 -17.77 -0.57
C GLY A 19 17.94 -16.63 -1.52
N VAL A 20 17.13 -16.92 -2.53
CA VAL A 20 16.68 -16.00 -3.59
C VAL A 20 15.16 -15.91 -3.49
N ALA A 21 14.56 -14.75 -3.73
CA ALA A 21 13.10 -14.65 -3.80
C ALA A 21 12.54 -15.59 -4.88
N ASP A 22 11.30 -16.07 -4.68
CA ASP A 22 10.63 -16.90 -5.70
C ASP A 22 10.55 -16.11 -7.02
N ASP A 23 10.96 -16.71 -8.14
CA ASP A 23 10.82 -16.11 -9.47
C ASP A 23 9.38 -16.35 -9.95
N ILE A 24 8.58 -15.29 -9.98
CA ILE A 24 7.14 -15.38 -10.15
C ILE A 24 6.74 -14.96 -11.56
N ASP A 25 5.96 -15.82 -12.22
CA ASP A 25 5.25 -15.50 -13.45
C ASP A 25 4.00 -14.65 -13.13
N TYR A 26 3.76 -13.58 -13.88
CA TYR A 26 2.59 -12.72 -13.64
C TYR A 26 1.96 -12.13 -14.92
N GLU A 27 0.69 -11.76 -14.81
CA GLU A 27 -0.06 -11.01 -15.82
C GLU A 27 -0.82 -9.86 -15.14
N ILE A 28 -0.76 -8.65 -15.71
CA ILE A 28 -1.59 -7.52 -15.28
C ILE A 28 -2.76 -7.40 -16.24
N LYS A 29 -3.97 -7.60 -15.71
CA LYS A 29 -5.22 -7.58 -16.48
C LYS A 29 -5.93 -6.25 -16.29
N GLY A 30 -6.59 -5.78 -17.34
CA GLY A 30 -7.30 -4.49 -17.36
C GLY A 30 -6.44 -3.36 -17.93
N GLN A 31 -7.10 -2.24 -18.24
CA GLN A 31 -6.42 -1.04 -18.76
C GLN A 31 -6.41 0.05 -17.69
N GLU A 32 -7.59 0.56 -17.33
CA GLU A 32 -7.72 1.63 -16.31
C GLU A 32 -7.99 1.10 -14.90
N LEU A 33 -8.61 -0.08 -14.79
CA LEU A 33 -8.91 -0.75 -13.54
C LEU A 33 -8.21 -2.11 -13.58
N GLN A 34 -6.99 -2.12 -13.06
CA GLN A 34 -6.11 -3.28 -13.18
C GLN A 34 -6.24 -4.24 -12.00
N PHE A 35 -6.03 -5.53 -12.26
CA PHE A 35 -5.72 -6.51 -11.23
C PHE A 35 -4.52 -7.36 -11.68
N LEU A 36 -3.76 -7.85 -10.71
CA LEU A 36 -2.60 -8.69 -10.89
C LEU A 36 -3.01 -10.15 -10.79
N GLU A 37 -2.56 -10.99 -11.71
CA GLU A 37 -2.63 -12.44 -11.63
C GLU A 37 -1.21 -12.99 -11.53
N ILE A 38 -0.93 -13.70 -10.44
CA ILE A 38 0.34 -14.38 -10.20
C ILE A 38 0.14 -15.87 -10.43
N GLU A 39 1.01 -16.47 -11.25
CA GLU A 39 1.11 -17.90 -11.46
C GLU A 39 2.25 -18.47 -10.59
N LEU A 40 1.96 -19.55 -9.87
CA LEU A 40 2.86 -20.20 -8.93
C LEU A 40 3.08 -21.66 -9.34
N ASP A 41 4.34 -22.09 -9.35
CA ASP A 41 4.71 -23.50 -9.39
C ASP A 41 4.49 -24.18 -8.02
N PRO A 42 4.45 -25.54 -7.97
CA PRO A 42 4.25 -26.26 -6.72
C PRO A 42 5.27 -25.86 -5.64
N GLY A 43 4.72 -25.39 -4.51
CA GLY A 43 5.47 -24.94 -3.34
C GLY A 43 5.94 -23.48 -3.40
N GLU A 44 5.68 -22.73 -4.47
CA GLU A 44 6.00 -21.29 -4.55
C GLU A 44 4.97 -20.49 -3.77
N SER A 45 5.35 -19.26 -3.41
CA SER A 45 4.45 -18.36 -2.70
C SER A 45 4.55 -16.91 -3.15
N ALA A 46 3.42 -16.24 -3.10
CA ALA A 46 3.33 -14.78 -3.14
C ALA A 46 2.94 -14.24 -1.77
N VAL A 47 3.34 -13.01 -1.49
CA VAL A 47 2.87 -12.23 -0.33
C VAL A 47 2.04 -11.06 -0.81
N ALA A 48 0.95 -10.73 -0.13
CA ALA A 48 0.10 -9.60 -0.50
C ALA A 48 -0.50 -8.88 0.71
N GLU A 49 -0.93 -7.63 0.48
CA GLU A 49 -1.66 -6.83 1.46
C GLU A 49 -2.97 -7.54 1.87
N ALA A 50 -3.32 -7.42 3.15
CA ALA A 50 -4.60 -7.93 3.64
C ALA A 50 -5.77 -7.25 2.90
N GLY A 51 -6.71 -8.06 2.41
CA GLY A 51 -7.89 -7.57 1.69
C GLY A 51 -7.69 -7.35 0.19
N ALA A 52 -6.49 -7.56 -0.35
CA ALA A 52 -6.21 -7.43 -1.78
C ALA A 52 -6.68 -8.63 -2.62
N LEU A 53 -7.01 -9.77 -2.00
CA LEU A 53 -7.40 -10.99 -2.71
C LEU A 53 -8.67 -10.79 -3.54
N VAL A 54 -8.60 -11.14 -4.83
CA VAL A 54 -9.76 -11.23 -5.73
C VAL A 54 -10.24 -12.68 -5.84
N TRP A 55 -9.36 -13.58 -6.26
CA TRP A 55 -9.63 -15.02 -6.36
C TRP A 55 -8.31 -15.80 -6.27
N LYS A 56 -8.41 -17.10 -6.02
CA LYS A 56 -7.28 -18.03 -6.08
C LYS A 56 -7.76 -19.40 -6.51
N ASP A 57 -6.88 -20.18 -7.12
CA ASP A 57 -7.13 -21.60 -7.30
C ASP A 57 -7.29 -22.33 -5.95
N ALA A 58 -8.03 -23.42 -5.97
CA ALA A 58 -8.32 -24.20 -4.76
C ALA A 58 -7.04 -24.77 -4.11
N SER A 59 -6.02 -25.05 -4.91
CA SER A 59 -4.72 -25.61 -4.50
C SER A 59 -3.79 -24.59 -3.83
N ILE A 60 -4.17 -23.30 -3.78
CA ILE A 60 -3.42 -22.26 -3.08
C ILE A 60 -3.98 -22.09 -1.68
N THR A 61 -3.13 -22.20 -0.66
CA THR A 61 -3.49 -21.99 0.73
C THR A 61 -3.10 -20.58 1.18
N MET A 62 -3.88 -20.01 2.10
CA MET A 62 -3.64 -18.68 2.66
C MET A 62 -3.19 -18.81 4.11
N THR A 63 -2.08 -18.17 4.44
CA THR A 63 -1.59 -18.07 5.82
C THR A 63 -1.35 -16.61 6.16
N THR A 64 -2.09 -16.08 7.13
CA THR A 64 -1.84 -14.73 7.66
C THR A 64 -0.63 -14.78 8.58
N VAL A 65 0.38 -13.97 8.28
CA VAL A 65 1.60 -13.86 9.07
C VAL A 65 1.66 -12.46 9.68
N PHE A 66 2.00 -12.40 10.96
CA PHE A 66 2.37 -11.14 11.61
C PHE A 66 3.83 -10.82 11.27
N GLY A 67 4.07 -9.72 10.56
CA GLY A 67 5.38 -9.37 9.99
C GLY A 67 5.47 -9.61 8.48
N ASP A 68 6.68 -9.58 7.93
CA ASP A 68 6.98 -9.58 6.49
C ASP A 68 6.93 -10.94 5.80
N GLY A 69 6.80 -12.04 6.55
CA GLY A 69 6.73 -13.39 5.99
C GLY A 69 8.06 -13.92 5.41
N SER A 70 9.18 -13.21 5.58
CA SER A 70 10.51 -13.61 5.09
C SER A 70 11.19 -14.70 5.94
N GLY A 71 10.71 -14.92 7.17
CA GLY A 71 11.25 -15.92 8.09
C GLY A 71 10.88 -17.37 7.74
N GLY A 72 11.86 -18.27 7.84
CA GLY A 72 11.67 -19.72 7.65
C GLY A 72 10.60 -20.35 8.54
N ALA A 73 10.12 -21.53 8.14
CA ALA A 73 8.94 -22.21 8.69
C ALA A 73 9.06 -22.69 10.17
N ASP A 74 10.20 -22.49 10.85
CA ASP A 74 10.52 -23.12 12.15
C ASP A 74 10.11 -22.33 13.41
N GLY A 75 9.35 -21.24 13.28
CA GLY A 75 8.84 -20.48 14.42
C GLY A 75 7.47 -20.95 14.88
N GLY A 76 7.41 -21.77 15.94
CA GLY A 76 6.16 -22.28 16.52
C GLY A 76 5.10 -21.20 16.80
N PHE A 77 3.83 -21.57 16.66
CA PHE A 77 2.63 -20.72 16.76
C PHE A 77 2.61 -19.80 18.00
N MET A 78 3.16 -20.27 19.13
CA MET A 78 3.25 -19.50 20.38
C MET A 78 4.34 -18.41 20.35
N GLY A 79 5.45 -18.62 19.63
CA GLY A 79 6.54 -17.65 19.49
C GLY A 79 6.17 -16.49 18.56
N LYS A 80 5.38 -16.77 17.50
CA LYS A 80 4.84 -15.75 16.59
C LYS A 80 3.81 -14.84 17.29
N LEU A 81 3.01 -15.39 18.20
CA LEU A 81 1.99 -14.63 18.93
C LEU A 81 2.59 -13.73 20.05
N LEU A 82 3.64 -14.18 20.74
CA LEU A 82 4.39 -13.38 21.71
C LEU A 82 5.18 -12.24 21.04
N GLY A 83 5.72 -12.47 19.83
CA GLY A 83 6.33 -11.43 19.00
C GLY A 83 5.31 -10.42 18.46
N ALA A 84 4.13 -10.90 18.03
CA ALA A 84 3.01 -10.06 17.60
C ALA A 84 2.46 -9.19 18.74
N GLY A 85 2.37 -9.72 19.97
CA GLY A 85 1.94 -8.96 21.15
C GLY A 85 2.88 -7.80 21.51
N LYS A 86 4.20 -7.97 21.36
CA LYS A 86 5.17 -6.87 21.55
C LYS A 86 5.14 -5.82 20.42
N ARG A 87 4.84 -6.22 19.18
CA ARG A 87 4.74 -5.30 18.01
C ARG A 87 3.41 -4.55 17.93
N LEU A 88 2.33 -5.14 18.44
CA LEU A 88 1.06 -4.44 18.66
C LEU A 88 1.21 -3.30 19.70
N ILE A 89 2.17 -3.41 20.62
CA ILE A 89 2.50 -2.38 21.62
C ILE A 89 3.37 -1.26 21.01
N THR A 90 4.11 -1.52 19.93
CA THR A 90 4.89 -0.50 19.20
C THR A 90 4.11 0.21 18.08
N GLY A 91 2.90 -0.25 17.75
CA GLY A 91 2.04 0.33 16.72
C GLY A 91 2.37 -0.13 15.29
N GLU A 92 3.21 -1.16 15.15
CA GLU A 92 3.62 -1.74 13.86
C GLU A 92 2.63 -2.82 13.42
N SER A 93 1.60 -2.41 12.66
CA SER A 93 0.62 -3.32 12.09
C SER A 93 0.97 -3.61 10.62
N LEU A 94 1.95 -4.49 10.42
CA LEU A 94 2.17 -5.15 9.13
C LEU A 94 1.59 -6.56 9.22
N PHE A 95 0.37 -6.70 8.73
CA PHE A 95 -0.27 -7.98 8.47
C PHE A 95 -0.08 -8.30 6.99
N THR A 96 0.67 -9.35 6.70
CA THR A 96 0.86 -9.81 5.33
C THR A 96 0.27 -11.20 5.19
N THR A 97 -0.45 -11.44 4.10
CA THR A 97 -0.98 -12.77 3.81
C THR A 97 -0.05 -13.47 2.82
N VAL A 98 0.38 -14.68 3.16
CA VAL A 98 1.19 -15.54 2.31
C VAL A 98 0.26 -16.52 1.59
N PHE A 99 0.40 -16.59 0.28
CA PHE A 99 -0.36 -17.47 -0.62
C PHE A 99 0.59 -18.52 -1.16
N THR A 100 0.40 -19.79 -0.81
CA THR A 100 1.33 -20.87 -1.18
C THR A 100 0.63 -21.92 -2.02
N HIS A 101 1.20 -22.30 -3.16
CA HIS A 101 0.68 -23.41 -3.95
C HIS A 101 1.07 -24.76 -3.32
N GLN A 102 0.08 -25.55 -2.87
CA GLN A 102 0.27 -26.86 -2.20
C GLN A 102 -0.14 -28.05 -3.08
N GLY A 103 -0.39 -27.82 -4.37
CA GLY A 103 -0.85 -28.84 -5.31
C GLY A 103 0.21 -29.22 -6.33
N SER A 104 -0.23 -29.64 -7.51
CA SER A 104 0.60 -29.99 -8.66
C SER A 104 0.19 -29.17 -9.88
N GLY A 105 1.12 -28.95 -10.81
CA GLY A 105 0.90 -28.11 -11.99
C GLY A 105 1.05 -26.62 -11.65
N LYS A 106 0.61 -25.75 -12.57
CA LYS A 106 0.54 -24.31 -12.33
C LYS A 106 -0.75 -23.96 -11.59
N ALA A 107 -0.69 -23.03 -10.65
CA ALA A 107 -1.86 -22.48 -9.96
C ALA A 107 -1.81 -20.96 -9.91
N ARG A 108 -2.96 -20.30 -9.88
CA ARG A 108 -3.03 -18.84 -9.97
C ARG A 108 -3.75 -18.18 -8.80
N VAL A 109 -3.28 -17.01 -8.43
CA VAL A 109 -3.89 -16.11 -7.43
C VAL A 109 -3.95 -14.70 -7.98
N ALA A 110 -5.06 -14.01 -7.75
CA ALA A 110 -5.28 -12.66 -8.24
C ALA A 110 -5.47 -11.64 -7.12
N PHE A 111 -4.87 -10.46 -7.30
CA PHE A 111 -4.85 -9.35 -6.36
C PHE A 111 -5.30 -8.04 -7.01
N ALA A 112 -6.06 -7.23 -6.29
CA ALA A 112 -6.45 -5.89 -6.72
C ALA A 112 -6.44 -4.92 -5.53
N SER A 113 -6.11 -3.67 -5.82
CA SER A 113 -6.21 -2.59 -4.83
C SER A 113 -7.64 -2.02 -4.77
N PRO A 114 -8.07 -1.49 -3.62
CA PRO A 114 -9.34 -0.78 -3.50
C PRO A 114 -9.39 0.58 -4.24
N THR A 115 -8.29 1.00 -4.87
CA THR A 115 -8.20 2.31 -5.55
C THR A 115 -8.05 2.14 -7.07
N PRO A 116 -8.87 2.83 -7.89
CA PRO A 116 -8.68 2.91 -9.34
C PRO A 116 -7.27 3.40 -9.68
N GLY A 117 -6.58 2.70 -10.59
CA GLY A 117 -5.20 3.03 -10.90
C GLY A 117 -4.45 1.92 -11.62
N ALA A 118 -3.14 2.09 -11.69
CA ALA A 118 -2.22 1.19 -12.39
C ALA A 118 -1.34 0.42 -11.41
N ILE A 119 -1.10 -0.85 -11.73
CA ILE A 119 -0.16 -1.74 -11.08
C ILE A 119 1.17 -1.61 -11.81
N LEU A 120 2.23 -1.28 -11.09
CA LEU A 120 3.58 -1.23 -11.62
C LEU A 120 4.37 -2.43 -11.08
N PRO A 121 4.82 -3.36 -11.96
CA PRO A 121 5.76 -4.39 -11.58
C PRO A 121 7.18 -3.80 -11.53
N ILE A 122 7.88 -4.03 -10.42
CA ILE A 122 9.25 -3.58 -10.21
C ILE A 122 10.05 -4.79 -9.76
N LYS A 123 11.13 -5.10 -10.47
CA LYS A 123 12.10 -6.09 -10.01
C LYS A 123 13.13 -5.39 -9.14
N LEU A 124 13.27 -5.83 -7.87
CA LEU A 124 14.08 -5.08 -6.91
C LEU A 124 15.57 -5.08 -7.27
N ASP A 125 16.11 -6.20 -7.76
CA ASP A 125 17.50 -6.31 -8.21
C ASP A 125 17.86 -5.31 -9.32
N GLU A 126 16.93 -4.98 -10.21
CA GLU A 126 17.09 -4.00 -11.29
C GLU A 126 17.17 -2.55 -10.80
N ILE A 127 16.72 -2.26 -9.57
CA ILE A 127 16.75 -0.93 -8.97
C ILE A 127 17.68 -0.81 -7.74
N GLY A 128 18.62 -1.75 -7.59
CA GLY A 128 19.60 -1.75 -6.50
C GLY A 128 19.14 -2.47 -5.23
N GLY A 129 18.16 -3.36 -5.35
CA GLY A 129 17.69 -4.29 -4.32
C GLY A 129 16.69 -3.71 -3.32
N SER A 130 16.20 -2.47 -3.53
CA SER A 130 15.40 -1.79 -2.53
C SER A 130 14.46 -0.73 -3.11
N LEU A 131 13.21 -0.72 -2.65
CA LEU A 131 12.19 0.27 -2.96
C LEU A 131 11.58 0.81 -1.66
N ILE A 132 11.31 2.10 -1.59
CA ILE A 132 10.52 2.68 -0.51
C ILE A 132 9.17 3.09 -1.09
N CYS A 133 8.05 2.55 -0.60
CA CYS A 133 6.71 2.87 -1.08
C CYS A 133 5.78 3.27 0.06
N GLN A 134 4.72 4.02 -0.24
CA GLN A 134 3.64 4.25 0.73
C GLN A 134 3.02 2.90 1.08
N LYS A 135 2.62 2.71 2.34
CA LYS A 135 1.96 1.47 2.80
C LYS A 135 0.79 1.06 1.90
N ASP A 136 -0.11 2.01 1.59
CA ASP A 136 -1.29 1.74 0.76
C ASP A 136 -0.97 1.55 -0.74
N SER A 137 0.30 1.71 -1.14
CA SER A 137 0.76 1.41 -2.51
C SER A 137 1.29 -0.01 -2.65
N PHE A 138 1.63 -0.71 -1.57
CA PHE A 138 2.08 -2.10 -1.66
C PHE A 138 0.90 -3.03 -2.00
N LEU A 139 0.98 -3.78 -3.10
CA LEU A 139 -0.07 -4.73 -3.48
C LEU A 139 0.36 -6.18 -3.18
N ALA A 140 1.47 -6.60 -3.79
CA ALA A 140 2.00 -7.95 -3.67
C ALA A 140 3.51 -8.00 -3.90
N ALA A 141 4.16 -9.08 -3.50
CA ALA A 141 5.56 -9.35 -3.82
C ALA A 141 5.82 -10.86 -3.87
N ALA A 142 6.97 -11.21 -4.47
CA ALA A 142 7.54 -12.53 -4.35
C ALA A 142 7.90 -12.85 -2.89
N LYS A 143 7.68 -14.10 -2.48
CA LYS A 143 8.17 -14.56 -1.18
C LYS A 143 9.71 -14.48 -1.17
N GLY A 144 10.25 -13.90 -0.10
CA GLY A 144 11.68 -13.58 0.02
C GLY A 144 11.94 -12.08 0.07
N VAL A 145 11.03 -11.25 -0.47
CA VAL A 145 11.06 -9.80 -0.27
C VAL A 145 10.76 -9.47 1.20
N SER A 146 11.66 -8.76 1.85
CA SER A 146 11.51 -8.22 3.21
C SER A 146 10.71 -6.92 3.16
N ILE A 147 9.72 -6.79 4.04
CA ILE A 147 8.82 -5.63 4.13
C ILE A 147 8.96 -5.01 5.53
N GLY A 148 9.62 -3.86 5.61
CA GLY A 148 9.83 -3.13 6.86
C GLY A 148 9.17 -1.75 6.84
N VAL A 149 8.99 -1.14 8.01
CA VAL A 149 8.65 0.30 8.08
C VAL A 149 9.92 1.11 7.84
N HIS A 150 9.88 2.01 6.86
CA HIS A 150 10.96 2.97 6.58
C HIS A 150 10.77 4.27 7.36
N PHE A 151 9.55 4.82 7.30
CA PHE A 151 9.20 6.10 7.88
C PHE A 151 7.76 6.06 8.37
N GLN A 152 7.51 6.61 9.55
CA GLN A 152 6.16 6.77 10.06
C GLN A 152 6.01 8.11 10.76
N ARG A 153 4.96 8.85 10.40
CA ARG A 153 4.57 10.09 11.09
C ARG A 153 3.06 10.13 11.29
N ARG A 154 2.64 10.39 12.52
CA ARG A 154 1.22 10.53 12.90
C ARG A 154 0.60 11.85 12.40
N VAL A 155 0.64 12.05 11.09
CA VAL A 155 -0.04 13.13 10.38
C VAL A 155 -1.19 12.55 9.57
N MET A 156 -2.29 13.30 9.43
CA MET A 156 -3.44 12.89 8.63
C MET A 156 -4.00 11.52 9.01
N THR A 157 -3.95 11.15 10.30
CA THR A 157 -4.35 9.82 10.80
C THR A 157 -5.78 9.43 10.40
N GLY A 158 -6.72 10.39 10.32
CA GLY A 158 -8.09 10.14 9.85
C GLY A 158 -8.21 9.80 8.36
N LEU A 159 -7.21 10.10 7.53
CA LEU A 159 -7.17 9.79 6.10
C LEU A 159 -6.31 8.56 5.76
N PHE A 160 -5.43 8.13 6.68
CA PHE A 160 -4.51 7.00 6.53
C PHE A 160 -4.75 5.91 7.58
N GLY A 161 -6.02 5.53 7.78
CA GLY A 161 -6.38 4.35 8.58
C GLY A 161 -5.99 4.40 10.08
N GLY A 162 -5.71 5.57 10.64
CA GLY A 162 -5.34 5.78 12.05
C GLY A 162 -3.83 5.78 12.33
N GLU A 163 -3.01 5.19 11.48
CA GLU A 163 -1.55 5.08 11.69
C GLU A 163 -0.78 6.35 11.29
N GLY A 164 -1.38 7.14 10.40
CA GLY A 164 -0.78 8.32 9.80
C GLY A 164 -0.03 7.97 8.51
N PHE A 165 0.87 8.85 8.08
CA PHE A 165 1.67 8.62 6.89
C PHE A 165 2.77 7.59 7.17
N VAL A 166 2.72 6.45 6.46
CA VAL A 166 3.66 5.33 6.61
C VAL A 166 4.28 5.01 5.25
N MET A 167 5.61 5.01 5.20
CA MET A 167 6.39 4.46 4.10
C MET A 167 7.01 3.14 4.53
N GLN A 168 6.91 2.13 3.68
CA GLN A 168 7.52 0.83 3.83
C GLN A 168 8.78 0.73 2.99
N LYS A 169 9.77 -0.03 3.46
CA LYS A 169 10.94 -0.45 2.71
C LYS A 169 10.75 -1.88 2.26
N LEU A 170 10.86 -2.11 0.97
CA LEU A 170 10.85 -3.42 0.33
C LEU A 170 12.31 -3.73 -0.05
N ASP A 171 12.89 -4.77 0.53
CA ASP A 171 14.28 -5.19 0.28
C ASP A 171 14.33 -6.63 -0.23
N GLY A 172 15.16 -6.89 -1.25
CA GLY A 172 15.31 -8.22 -1.83
C GLY A 172 15.75 -8.18 -3.29
N ASP A 173 15.59 -9.30 -3.98
CA ASP A 173 15.92 -9.49 -5.39
C ASP A 173 14.70 -9.89 -6.25
N GLY A 174 13.55 -10.12 -5.62
CA GLY A 174 12.32 -10.55 -6.29
C GLY A 174 11.47 -9.43 -6.88
N TRP A 175 10.37 -9.84 -7.51
CA TRP A 175 9.32 -8.96 -7.99
C TRP A 175 8.53 -8.35 -6.84
N VAL A 176 8.26 -7.05 -6.96
CA VAL A 176 7.25 -6.35 -6.17
C VAL A 176 6.25 -5.69 -7.10
N PHE A 177 5.00 -5.65 -6.65
CA PHE A 177 3.88 -5.06 -7.37
C PHE A 177 3.30 -3.97 -6.50
N VAL A 178 3.33 -2.75 -7.02
CA VAL A 178 2.81 -1.57 -6.33
C VAL A 178 1.62 -1.01 -7.09
N GLN A 179 0.53 -0.72 -6.40
CA GLN A 179 -0.61 0.00 -6.95
C GLN A 179 -0.41 1.50 -6.75
N MET A 180 -0.64 2.24 -7.82
CA MET A 180 -0.65 3.69 -7.81
C MET A 180 -2.03 4.21 -8.26
N GLY A 181 -2.64 5.05 -7.44
CA GLY A 181 -3.98 5.57 -7.69
C GLY A 181 -4.03 6.61 -8.82
N GLY A 182 -4.94 6.42 -9.77
CA GLY A 182 -5.07 7.25 -10.96
C GLY A 182 -3.91 7.07 -11.95
N THR A 183 -3.34 8.18 -12.44
CA THR A 183 -2.22 8.18 -13.36
C THR A 183 -0.90 8.26 -12.62
N VAL A 184 0.11 7.54 -13.12
CA VAL A 184 1.47 7.49 -12.56
C VAL A 184 2.41 8.34 -13.38
N VAL A 185 3.25 9.10 -12.69
CA VAL A 185 4.42 9.74 -13.29
C VAL A 185 5.66 9.25 -12.58
N GLU A 186 6.58 8.66 -13.34
CA GLU A 186 7.96 8.41 -12.90
C GLU A 186 8.80 9.65 -13.19
N ARG A 187 9.59 10.10 -12.21
CA ARG A 187 10.61 11.13 -12.39
C ARG A 187 11.95 10.65 -11.87
N GLU A 188 12.99 10.91 -12.64
CA GLU A 188 14.38 10.76 -12.21
C GLU A 188 14.91 12.11 -11.76
N LEU A 189 15.19 12.25 -10.47
CA LEU A 189 15.78 13.44 -9.87
C LEU A 189 17.30 13.34 -10.00
N LYS A 190 17.93 14.40 -10.52
CA LYS A 190 19.39 14.50 -10.54
C LYS A 190 19.94 14.80 -9.16
N ALA A 191 21.25 14.63 -8.99
CA ALA A 191 21.93 14.96 -7.74
C ALA A 191 21.67 16.42 -7.34
N GLY A 192 21.08 16.61 -6.16
CA GLY A 192 20.73 17.92 -5.62
C GLY A 192 19.47 18.57 -6.18
N GLU A 193 18.83 17.98 -7.20
CA GLU A 193 17.52 18.43 -7.71
C GLU A 193 16.46 18.20 -6.64
N GLU A 194 15.61 19.20 -6.42
CA GLU A 194 14.58 19.19 -5.39
C GLU A 194 13.18 19.23 -6.02
N LEU A 195 12.27 18.41 -5.50
CA LEU A 195 10.88 18.32 -5.91
C LEU A 195 9.97 18.31 -4.68
N HIS A 196 8.94 19.14 -4.69
CA HIS A 196 7.87 19.11 -3.70
C HIS A 196 6.64 18.38 -4.26
N VAL A 197 6.12 17.43 -3.49
CA VAL A 197 4.94 16.64 -3.85
C VAL A 197 3.93 16.70 -2.71
N ASP A 198 2.63 16.74 -3.02
CA ASP A 198 1.60 16.51 -2.01
C ASP A 198 1.87 15.16 -1.32
N THR A 199 1.85 15.15 0.02
CA THR A 199 2.26 13.97 0.80
C THR A 199 1.52 12.69 0.40
N GLY A 200 0.22 12.77 0.09
CA GLY A 200 -0.54 11.59 -0.34
C GLY A 200 -0.21 11.15 -1.77
N CYS A 201 0.24 12.06 -2.62
CA CYS A 201 0.61 11.78 -4.01
C CYS A 201 1.99 11.13 -4.16
N LEU A 202 2.83 11.11 -3.14
CA LEU A 202 4.08 10.36 -3.16
C LEU A 202 3.81 8.87 -2.96
N ALA A 203 4.03 8.08 -3.99
CA ALA A 203 3.66 6.67 -3.96
C ALA A 203 4.88 5.75 -3.75
N ALA A 204 6.01 6.04 -4.39
CA ALA A 204 7.28 5.35 -4.12
C ALA A 204 8.51 6.20 -4.46
N LEU A 205 9.68 5.80 -3.95
CA LEU A 205 10.99 6.38 -4.23
C LEU A 205 12.10 5.34 -4.06
N THR A 206 13.22 5.54 -4.76
CA THR A 206 14.45 4.78 -4.51
C THR A 206 15.18 5.30 -3.27
N PRO A 207 15.88 4.46 -2.49
CA PRO A 207 16.52 4.86 -1.22
C PRO A 207 17.55 5.99 -1.31
N SER A 208 18.08 6.30 -2.50
CA SER A 208 19.02 7.39 -2.70
C SER A 208 18.37 8.78 -2.66
N VAL A 209 17.04 8.87 -2.73
CA VAL A 209 16.30 10.13 -2.64
C VAL A 209 16.14 10.51 -1.18
N ASP A 210 16.63 11.70 -0.81
CA ASP A 210 16.38 12.30 0.50
C ASP A 210 14.92 12.75 0.58
N PHE A 211 14.24 12.36 1.66
CA PHE A 211 12.80 12.56 1.87
C PHE A 211 12.55 13.20 3.23
N ASP A 212 11.72 14.26 3.24
CA ASP A 212 11.25 14.90 4.47
C ASP A 212 9.81 15.41 4.31
N LEU A 213 9.06 15.48 5.42
CA LEU A 213 7.71 16.05 5.44
C LEU A 213 7.76 17.47 6.01
N ILE A 214 7.56 18.45 5.13
CA ILE A 214 7.54 19.88 5.47
C ILE A 214 6.11 20.40 5.50
N THR A 215 5.81 21.35 6.39
CA THR A 215 4.49 21.98 6.46
C THR A 215 4.25 22.91 5.28
N ALA A 216 3.11 22.76 4.62
CA ALA A 216 2.68 23.62 3.52
C ALA A 216 2.14 24.96 4.07
N GLY A 217 3.00 25.96 4.22
CA GLY A 217 2.59 27.33 4.57
C GLY A 217 1.97 27.50 5.97
N GLY A 218 1.36 28.66 6.22
CA GLY A 218 0.75 29.02 7.51
C GLY A 218 -0.70 28.53 7.68
N VAL A 219 -1.22 28.57 8.92
CA VAL A 219 -2.57 28.09 9.33
C VAL A 219 -3.73 28.56 8.43
N LYS A 220 -3.58 29.72 7.77
CA LYS A 220 -4.60 30.25 6.86
C LYS A 220 -4.73 29.45 5.55
N SER A 221 -3.63 28.94 4.98
CA SER A 221 -3.70 28.13 3.75
C SER A 221 -4.41 26.80 3.96
N VAL A 222 -4.25 26.23 5.16
CA VAL A 222 -4.90 24.98 5.59
C VAL A 222 -6.42 25.10 5.69
N LEU A 223 -6.93 26.23 6.23
CA LEU A 223 -8.35 26.44 6.46
C LEU A 223 -9.13 26.82 5.19
N PHE A 224 -8.46 27.39 4.19
CA PHE A 224 -9.12 27.98 3.02
C PHE A 224 -8.68 27.38 1.66
N GLY A 225 -7.57 26.63 1.61
CA GLY A 225 -6.98 26.18 0.35
C GLY A 225 -7.34 24.77 -0.10
N GLY A 226 -7.73 23.87 0.82
CA GLY A 226 -8.03 22.46 0.48
C GLY A 226 -6.84 21.64 -0.03
N GLU A 227 -5.65 22.24 -0.15
CA GLU A 227 -4.37 21.59 -0.42
C GLU A 227 -3.76 21.09 0.91
N GLY A 228 -3.13 19.92 0.89
CA GLY A 228 -2.69 19.21 2.09
C GLY A 228 -1.79 20.04 3.01
N LEU A 229 -1.87 19.78 4.33
CA LEU A 229 -1.06 20.42 5.38
C LEU A 229 0.46 20.22 5.22
N PHE A 230 0.87 19.21 4.47
CA PHE A 230 2.25 18.75 4.37
C PHE A 230 2.63 18.47 2.92
N PHE A 231 3.83 18.90 2.53
CA PHE A 231 4.51 18.44 1.32
C PHE A 231 5.60 17.44 1.68
N ALA A 232 5.78 16.45 0.82
CA ALA A 232 7.00 15.67 0.74
C ALA A 232 8.05 16.49 -0.02
N ARG A 233 9.14 16.87 0.65
CA ARG A 233 10.35 17.39 0.01
C ARG A 233 11.22 16.20 -0.39
N LEU A 234 11.49 16.10 -1.68
CA LEU A 234 12.31 15.05 -2.29
C LEU A 234 13.55 15.69 -2.87
N ARG A 235 14.74 15.14 -2.57
CA ARG A 235 16.00 15.62 -3.15
C ARG A 235 16.82 14.46 -3.70
N GLY A 236 17.19 14.57 -4.98
CA GLY A 236 17.90 13.51 -5.70
C GLY A 236 19.37 13.35 -5.29
N PRO A 237 20.03 12.29 -5.79
CA PRO A 237 19.64 11.54 -6.99
C PRO A 237 18.69 10.36 -6.74
N GLY A 238 17.86 10.01 -7.72
CA GLY A 238 17.08 8.76 -7.72
C GLY A 238 15.73 8.87 -8.42
N LYS A 239 14.96 7.78 -8.42
CA LYS A 239 13.62 7.73 -9.02
C LYS A 239 12.54 7.98 -7.98
N VAL A 240 11.49 8.67 -8.38
CA VAL A 240 10.27 8.90 -7.60
C VAL A 240 9.05 8.61 -8.45
N TRP A 241 8.06 7.95 -7.87
CA TRP A 241 6.77 7.63 -8.49
C TRP A 241 5.66 8.42 -7.80
N ILE A 242 4.92 9.17 -8.61
CA ILE A 242 3.90 10.11 -8.16
C ILE A 242 2.56 9.68 -8.72
N GLN A 243 1.54 9.65 -7.86
CA GLN A 243 0.18 9.25 -8.21
C GLN A 243 -0.78 10.45 -8.21
N SER A 244 -1.70 10.50 -9.16
CA SER A 244 -2.64 11.63 -9.29
C SER A 244 -3.83 11.54 -8.33
N LEU A 245 -4.25 10.32 -7.97
CA LEU A 245 -5.44 10.06 -7.17
C LEU A 245 -5.12 9.14 -5.99
N PRO A 246 -4.45 9.63 -4.95
CA PRO A 246 -4.18 8.81 -3.77
C PRO A 246 -5.47 8.46 -3.04
N PHE A 247 -5.54 7.24 -2.49
CA PHE A 247 -6.72 6.74 -1.77
C PHE A 247 -7.16 7.69 -0.65
N SER A 248 -6.20 8.21 0.12
CA SER A 248 -6.45 9.16 1.22
C SER A 248 -7.22 10.41 0.78
N ARG A 249 -6.94 10.92 -0.44
CA ARG A 249 -7.66 12.06 -1.02
C ARG A 249 -9.09 11.68 -1.40
N LEU A 250 -9.28 10.52 -2.03
CA LEU A 250 -10.60 10.00 -2.38
C LEU A 250 -11.44 9.77 -1.11
N ALA A 251 -10.89 9.08 -0.12
CA ALA A 251 -11.54 8.81 1.16
C ALA A 251 -11.91 10.11 1.90
N GLY A 252 -11.00 11.09 1.95
CA GLY A 252 -11.26 12.39 2.56
C GLY A 252 -12.40 13.15 1.88
N ARG A 253 -12.48 13.09 0.54
CA ARG A 253 -13.59 13.69 -0.22
C ARG A 253 -14.90 12.97 0.01
N MET A 254 -14.91 11.63 0.07
CA MET A 254 -16.11 10.85 0.38
C MET A 254 -16.61 11.12 1.81
N LEU A 255 -15.73 11.19 2.80
CA LEU A 255 -16.08 11.54 4.19
C LEU A 255 -16.67 12.95 4.28
N ALA A 256 -16.05 13.92 3.61
CA ALA A 256 -16.57 15.29 3.57
C ALA A 256 -17.95 15.36 2.89
N ALA A 257 -18.17 14.59 1.83
CA ALA A 257 -19.44 14.52 1.10
C ALA A 257 -20.53 13.78 1.88
N ALA A 258 -20.18 12.75 2.65
CA ALA A 258 -21.12 12.02 3.50
C ALA A 258 -21.71 12.89 4.63
N GLY A 259 -20.99 13.95 5.03
CA GLY A 259 -21.39 14.89 6.07
C GLY A 259 -21.46 14.26 7.47
N SER A 260 -21.63 15.09 8.51
CA SER A 260 -21.76 14.67 9.91
C SER A 260 -23.09 13.94 10.24
N ARG A 261 -23.72 13.26 9.28
CA ARG A 261 -25.03 12.60 9.43
C ARG A 261 -24.96 11.16 9.96
N GLY A 262 -23.77 10.65 10.28
CA GLY A 262 -23.58 9.31 10.87
C GLY A 262 -23.59 9.25 12.40
N GLY A 263 -24.01 10.30 13.09
CA GLY A 263 -23.90 10.40 14.54
C GLY A 263 -24.89 11.36 15.20
N GLN A 264 -26.17 11.28 14.82
CA GLN A 264 -27.24 11.81 15.65
C GLN A 264 -28.36 10.76 15.73
N ASN A 265 -28.20 9.82 16.66
CA ASN A 265 -29.34 9.46 17.49
C ASN A 265 -29.66 10.67 18.40
N ARG A 266 -30.16 11.75 17.78
CA ARG A 266 -31.01 12.69 18.51
C ARG A 266 -32.38 12.05 18.48
N GLY A 267 -32.70 11.38 19.58
CA GLY A 267 -34.08 11.11 19.94
C GLY A 267 -34.88 12.40 19.81
N GLU A 268 -36.11 12.22 19.36
CA GLU A 268 -37.19 13.19 19.25
C GLU A 268 -37.10 14.28 20.33
N GLY A 269 -37.11 15.55 19.91
CA GLY A 269 -37.08 16.65 20.88
C GLY A 269 -36.82 18.03 20.32
N SER A 270 -37.74 18.49 19.47
CA SER A 270 -38.16 19.89 19.29
C SER A 270 -37.10 21.00 19.04
N VAL A 271 -37.29 21.71 17.92
CA VAL A 271 -36.62 22.95 17.48
C VAL A 271 -37.00 24.16 18.36
N LEU A 272 -37.27 23.96 19.65
CA LEU A 272 -37.73 24.98 20.60
C LEU A 272 -36.83 25.09 21.86
N GLY A 273 -35.69 24.40 21.93
CA GLY A 273 -34.81 24.40 23.11
C GLY A 273 -33.82 25.58 23.22
N GLY A 274 -33.83 26.54 22.28
CA GLY A 274 -32.83 27.62 22.22
C GLY A 274 -33.23 28.96 22.85
N PHE A 275 -34.48 29.11 23.33
CA PHE A 275 -35.01 30.40 23.79
C PHE A 275 -35.73 30.36 25.16
N GLY A 276 -35.72 29.22 25.87
CA GLY A 276 -36.52 29.03 27.08
C GLY A 276 -35.85 29.37 28.42
N ASP A 277 -34.53 29.63 28.45
CA ASP A 277 -33.77 29.65 29.73
C ASP A 277 -33.35 31.06 30.19
N LEU A 278 -34.05 32.10 29.71
CA LEU A 278 -33.78 33.50 30.11
C LEU A 278 -34.98 34.23 30.75
N ILE A 279 -36.12 33.57 30.96
CA ILE A 279 -37.29 34.13 31.65
C ILE A 279 -37.83 33.07 32.63
N GLY A 280 -37.25 33.05 33.83
CA GLY A 280 -37.65 32.11 34.89
C GLY A 280 -37.03 32.47 36.24
N GLY A 281 -37.01 33.76 36.59
CA GLY A 281 -36.62 34.23 37.91
C GLY A 281 -37.85 34.66 38.72
N ARG A 282 -37.99 34.10 39.93
CA ARG A 282 -38.78 34.57 41.11
C ARG A 282 -40.25 34.94 40.82
N ASP A 283 -41.25 34.24 41.35
CA ASP A 283 -41.53 33.92 42.75
C ASP A 283 -42.39 32.65 42.89
#